data_AF-A0A7W6BH92-F1
#
_entry.id   AF-A0A7W6BH92-F1
#
_cell.length_a   1.000
_cell.length_b   1.000
_cell.length_c   1.000
_cell.angle_alpha   90.00
_cell.angle_beta   90.00
_cell.angle_gamma   90.00
#
_symmetry.space_group_name_H-M   'P 1'
#
loop_
_entity.id
_entity.type
_entity.pdbx_description
1 polymer ?
#
loop_
_entity_poly.entity_id
_entity_poly.type
_entity_poly.pdbx_seq_one_letter_code
_entity_poly.pdbx_strand_id
1 'polypeptide(L)'
;MFETAFTLTRGDDEIDLLIEYSLTPYHPGNRHARPEFCAPPSGGEVEQLTAFLDGAPLDLTDAECRLIERHIEETHDHLWEAD
;
A
#
# COMPACT_ATOMS: atom_id res chain seq x y z
N MET A 1 -11.16 -0.24 -3.56
CA MET A 1 -10.40 0.95 -3.11
C MET A 1 -10.31 0.84 -1.61
N PHE A 2 -9.14 1.11 -1.04
CA PHE A 2 -8.85 1.01 0.38
C PHE A 2 -8.48 2.37 0.90
N GLU A 3 -8.67 2.58 2.20
CA GLU A 3 -8.27 3.79 2.90
C GLU A 3 -7.42 3.43 4.12
N THR A 4 -6.43 4.26 4.43
CA THR A 4 -5.67 4.16 5.68
C THR A 4 -5.31 5.54 6.20
N ALA A 5 -5.22 5.70 7.51
CA ALA A 5 -4.73 6.91 8.14
C ALA A 5 -3.21 6.82 8.29
N PHE A 6 -2.49 7.87 7.90
CA PHE A 6 -1.04 7.94 7.98
C PHE A 6 -0.59 9.31 8.48
N THR A 7 0.24 9.34 9.52
CA THR A 7 0.85 10.57 10.01
C THR A 7 2.19 10.76 9.31
N LEU A 8 2.28 11.79 8.48
CA LEU A 8 3.49 12.17 7.76
C LEU A 8 4.29 13.20 8.56
N THR A 9 5.57 12.93 8.79
CA THR A 9 6.49 13.89 9.41
C THR A 9 7.24 14.68 8.33
N ARG A 10 7.00 15.99 8.24
CA ARG A 10 7.71 16.90 7.34
C ARG A 10 8.52 17.91 8.16
N GLY A 11 9.78 17.57 8.42
CA GLY A 11 10.63 18.36 9.31
C GLY A 11 10.20 18.17 10.76
N ASP A 12 9.77 19.26 11.42
CA ASP A 12 9.25 19.25 12.80
C ASP A 12 7.71 19.17 12.86
N ASP A 13 7.04 19.19 11.70
CA ASP A 13 5.58 19.14 11.61
C ASP A 13 5.09 17.70 11.41
N GLU A 14 4.05 17.31 12.15
CA GLU A 14 3.30 16.08 11.95
C GLU A 14 1.97 16.40 11.26
N ILE A 15 1.70 15.72 10.16
CA ILE A 15 0.54 15.95 9.31
C ILE A 15 -0.25 14.65 9.21
N ASP A 16 -1.46 14.65 9.74
CA ASP A 16 -2.37 13.51 9.61
C ASP A 16 -3.01 13.51 8.23
N LEU A 17 -2.79 12.43 7.49
CA LEU A 17 -3.28 12.23 6.13
C LEU A 17 -4.24 11.06 6.08
N LEU A 18 -5.28 11.20 5.27
CA LEU A 18 -6.08 10.08 4.81
C LEU A 18 -5.55 9.64 3.45
N ILE A 19 -5.07 8.40 3.36
CA ILE A 19 -4.53 7.83 2.14
C ILE A 19 -5.58 6.92 1.52
N GLU A 20 -6.03 7.25 0.32
CA GLU A 20 -6.81 6.36 -0.53
C GLU A 20 -5.90 5.65 -1.52
N TYR A 21 -5.99 4.32 -1.59
CA TYR A 21 -5.14 3.54 -2.47
C TYR A 21 -5.87 2.34 -3.11
N SER A 22 -5.30 1.85 -4.20
CA SER A 22 -5.69 0.58 -4.84
C SER A 22 -4.48 -0.35 -4.92
N LEU A 23 -4.73 -1.64 -4.74
CA LEU A 23 -3.73 -2.69 -4.93
C LEU A 23 -4.05 -3.49 -6.19
N THR A 24 -3.00 -3.90 -6.90
CA THR A 24 -3.12 -4.91 -7.94
C THR A 24 -3.58 -6.25 -7.33
N PRO A 25 -4.47 -7.03 -7.99
CA PRO A 25 -4.92 -8.30 -7.45
C PRO A 25 -3.76 -9.25 -7.16
N TYR A 26 -3.69 -9.79 -5.95
CA TYR A 26 -2.67 -10.77 -5.58
C TYR A 26 -2.92 -12.12 -6.25
N HIS A 27 -1.90 -12.62 -6.95
CA HIS A 27 -1.88 -13.92 -7.59
C HIS A 27 -0.85 -14.81 -6.88
N PRO A 28 -1.29 -15.83 -6.12
CA PRO A 28 -0.38 -16.69 -5.41
C PRO A 28 0.48 -17.52 -6.38
N GLY A 29 1.77 -17.60 -6.09
CA GLY A 29 2.68 -18.43 -6.87
C GLY A 29 2.39 -19.91 -6.69
N ASN A 30 2.65 -20.70 -7.74
CA ASN A 30 2.52 -22.15 -7.69
C ASN A 30 3.90 -22.81 -7.58
N ARG A 31 4.23 -23.29 -6.38
CA ARG A 31 5.52 -23.94 -6.08
C ARG A 31 5.50 -25.47 -6.15
N HIS A 32 4.31 -26.06 -6.33
CA HIS A 32 4.11 -27.53 -6.26
C HIS A 32 3.80 -28.17 -7.62
N ALA A 33 3.65 -27.37 -8.68
CA ALA A 33 3.50 -27.89 -10.03
C ALA A 33 4.83 -28.39 -10.62
N ARG A 34 4.78 -28.92 -11.84
CA ARG A 34 6.01 -29.21 -12.59
C ARG A 34 6.76 -27.91 -12.86
N PRO A 35 8.10 -27.94 -13.00
CA PRO A 35 8.91 -26.73 -13.17
C PRO A 35 8.42 -25.79 -14.29
N GLU A 36 7.92 -26.35 -15.39
CA GLU A 36 7.34 -25.61 -16.53
C GLU A 36 6.04 -24.85 -16.21
N PHE A 37 5.37 -25.20 -15.10
CA PHE A 37 4.15 -24.56 -14.61
C PHE A 37 4.37 -23.86 -13.26
N CYS A 38 5.61 -23.81 -12.76
CA CYS A 38 5.93 -23.04 -11.57
C CYS A 38 5.96 -21.55 -11.92
N ALA A 39 5.24 -20.74 -11.15
CA ALA A 39 5.23 -19.29 -11.28
C ALA A 39 5.44 -18.66 -9.90
N PRO A 40 6.24 -17.58 -9.80
CA PRO A 40 6.34 -16.81 -8.57
C PRO A 40 5.00 -16.13 -8.24
N PRO A 41 4.77 -15.75 -6.98
CA PRO A 41 3.66 -14.86 -6.65
C PRO A 41 3.83 -13.51 -7.35
N SER A 42 2.71 -12.86 -7.68
CA SER A 42 2.70 -11.54 -8.32
C SER A 42 1.48 -10.72 -7.92
N GLY A 43 1.57 -9.39 -8.01
CA GLY A 43 0.51 -8.48 -7.57
C GLY A 43 0.56 -8.21 -6.06
N GLY A 44 -0.41 -7.45 -5.56
CA GLY A 44 -0.37 -6.89 -4.20
C GLY A 44 0.35 -5.54 -4.11
N GLU A 45 0.88 -5.04 -5.23
CA GLU A 45 1.55 -3.74 -5.32
C GLU A 45 0.52 -2.60 -5.36
N VAL A 46 0.88 -1.45 -4.79
CA VAL A 46 0.07 -0.21 -4.86
C VAL A 46 0.04 0.30 -6.30
N GLU A 47 -1.15 0.35 -6.90
CA GLU A 47 -1.37 0.83 -8.28
C GLU A 47 -1.74 2.32 -8.32
N GLN A 48 -2.52 2.77 -7.34
CA GLN A 48 -2.91 4.18 -7.18
C GLN A 48 -2.79 4.57 -5.72
N LEU A 49 -2.27 5.76 -5.47
CA LEU A 49 -2.11 6.34 -4.13
C LEU A 49 -2.47 7.83 -4.22
N THR A 50 -3.46 8.25 -3.45
CA THR A 50 -3.84 9.66 -3.29
C THR A 50 -3.91 9.99 -1.82
N ALA A 51 -3.24 11.07 -1.41
CA ALA A 51 -3.30 11.56 -0.03
C ALA A 51 -4.24 12.76 0.06
N PHE A 52 -5.01 12.79 1.14
CA PHE A 52 -5.90 13.88 1.49
C PHE A 52 -5.52 14.44 2.86
N LEU A 53 -5.39 15.76 2.92
CA LEU A 53 -5.23 16.53 4.14
C LEU A 53 -6.52 17.35 4.34
N ASP A 54 -7.24 17.10 5.43
CA ASP A 54 -8.53 17.77 5.72
C ASP A 54 -9.54 17.74 4.55
N GLY A 55 -9.51 16.66 3.76
CA GLY A 55 -10.37 16.47 2.58
C GLY A 55 -9.90 17.16 1.30
N ALA A 56 -8.75 17.84 1.31
CA ALA A 56 -8.09 18.38 0.13
C ALA A 56 -6.97 17.45 -0.34
N PRO A 57 -6.81 17.19 -1.65
CA PRO A 57 -5.71 16.38 -2.16
C PRO A 57 -4.37 17.09 -1.86
N LEU A 58 -3.41 16.33 -1.33
CA LEU A 58 -2.06 16.79 -1.02
C LEU A 58 -1.08 16.14 -1.99
N ASP A 59 -0.28 16.97 -2.67
CA ASP A 59 0.82 16.49 -3.50
C ASP A 59 1.96 15.96 -2.60
N LEU A 60 2.22 14.67 -2.74
CA LEU A 60 3.30 13.96 -2.08
C LEU A 60 4.55 13.92 -2.97
N THR A 61 5.71 13.97 -2.33
CA THR A 61 6.99 13.67 -2.98
C THR A 61 7.20 12.17 -3.10
N ASP A 62 8.05 11.73 -4.04
CA ASP A 62 8.39 10.31 -4.21
C ASP A 62 8.89 9.63 -2.92
N ALA A 63 9.58 10.38 -2.05
CA ALA A 63 10.05 9.87 -0.78
C ALA A 63 8.90 9.61 0.20
N GLU A 64 7.93 10.52 0.25
CA GLU A 64 6.73 10.41 1.09
C GLU A 64 5.83 9.26 0.59
N CYS A 65 5.64 9.14 -0.74
CA CYS A 65 4.91 8.01 -1.33
C CYS A 65 5.51 6.65 -0.92
N ARG A 66 6.84 6.49 -0.98
CA ARG A 66 7.50 5.23 -0.58
C ARG A 66 7.31 4.89 0.91
N LEU A 67 7.24 5.90 1.78
CA LEU A 67 6.98 5.67 3.20
C LEU A 67 5.56 5.14 3.40
N ILE A 68 4.60 5.70 2.68
CA ILE A 68 3.20 5.29 2.72
C ILE A 68 3.00 3.91 2.07
N GLU A 69 3.62 3.65 0.93
CA GLU A 69 3.61 2.33 0.27
C GLU A 69 4.13 1.24 1.22
N ARG A 70 5.27 1.47 1.86
CA ARG A 70 5.80 0.53 2.86
C ARG A 70 4.84 0.34 4.03
N HIS A 71 4.22 1.41 4.53
CA HIS A 71 3.23 1.30 5.59
C HIS A 71 2.00 0.48 5.15
N ILE A 72 1.54 0.66 3.91
CA ILE A 72 0.47 -0.13 3.32
C ILE A 72 0.89 -1.59 3.22
N GLU A 73 2.07 -1.90 2.68
CA GLU A 73 2.58 -3.28 2.60
C GLU A 73 2.64 -3.96 3.98
N GLU A 74 3.11 -3.23 5.00
CA GLU A 74 3.22 -3.74 6.37
C GLU A 74 1.86 -3.94 7.04
N THR A 75 0.87 -3.08 6.77
CA THR A 75 -0.42 -3.11 7.49
C THR A 75 -1.54 -3.84 6.75
N HIS A 76 -1.50 -3.87 5.41
CA HIS A 76 -2.56 -4.42 4.58
C HIS A 76 -2.64 -5.95 4.70
N ASP A 77 -1.49 -6.65 4.76
CA ASP A 77 -1.46 -8.11 4.92
C ASP A 77 -1.93 -8.57 6.32
N HIS A 78 -1.85 -7.70 7.33
CA HIS A 78 -2.34 -8.00 8.69
C HIS A 78 -3.86 -7.85 8.85
N LEU A 79 -4.57 -7.26 7.88
CA LEU A 79 -6.03 -7.19 7.89
C LEU A 79 -6.71 -8.55 7.59
N TRP A 80 -5.97 -9.56 7.14
CA TRP A 80 -6.52 -10.90 6.87
C TRP A 80 -6.60 -11.81 8.12
N GLU A 81 -6.00 -11.45 9.26
CA GLU A 81 -6.04 -12.25 10.50
C GLU A 81 -7.13 -11.82 11.50
N ALA A 82 -8.18 -11.14 11.05
CA ALA A 82 -9.32 -10.78 11.88
C ALA A 82 -10.67 -11.02 11.17
N ASP A 83 -11.02 -12.30 10.94
CA ASP A 83 -12.28 -12.93 11.40
C ASP A 83 -12.29 -14.45 11.12
#